data_AF-A0ABD2W653-F1
#
_entry.id   AF-A0ABD2W653-F1
#
_cell.length_a   1.000
_cell.length_b   1.000
_cell.length_c   1.000
_cell.angle_alpha   90.00
_cell.angle_beta   90.00
_cell.angle_gamma   90.00
#
_symmetry.space_group_name_H-M   'P 1'
#
loop_
_entity.id
_entity.type
_entity.pdbx_description
1 polymer ?
#
loop_
_entity_poly.entity_id
_entity_poly.type
_entity_poly.pdbx_seq_one_letter_code
_entity_poly.pdbx_strand_id
1 'polypeptide(L)'
;MGHDSDFQFGFKVGRSTEDAILKLRHVVEESHSKYALAIPLDISGAFDNLWWPSLVNILRARGCPANIFRVLKDYRHDRKVIIQGTHQECSKKVTKGTPQGSIFGPIA
;
A
#
# COMPACT_ATOMS: atom_id res chain seq x y z
N MET A 1 -18.15 -1.58 -9.11
CA MET A 1 -16.70 -1.47 -9.37
C MET A 1 -16.15 -0.52 -8.32
N GLY A 2 -15.09 -0.89 -7.60
CA GLY A 2 -14.58 -0.09 -6.48
C GLY A 2 -14.12 1.28 -6.98
N HIS A 3 -14.77 2.34 -6.54
CA HIS A 3 -14.36 3.71 -6.89
C HIS A 3 -13.13 4.05 -6.04
N ASP A 4 -11.95 3.86 -6.61
CA ASP A 4 -10.75 4.53 -6.11
C ASP A 4 -10.94 6.04 -6.20
N SER A 5 -10.34 6.78 -5.26
CA SER A 5 -10.35 8.24 -5.29
C SER A 5 -9.68 8.79 -6.55
N ASP A 6 -10.23 9.87 -7.10
CA ASP A 6 -9.58 10.66 -8.14
C ASP A 6 -8.33 11.41 -7.68
N PHE A 7 -8.05 11.38 -6.37
CA PHE A 7 -6.81 11.87 -5.78
C PHE A 7 -5.80 10.76 -5.45
N GLN A 8 -6.05 9.51 -5.88
CA GLN A 8 -5.05 8.44 -5.83
C GLN A 8 -4.24 8.43 -7.13
N PHE A 9 -2.93 8.65 -7.01
CA PHE A 9 -1.98 8.68 -8.13
C PHE A 9 -0.88 7.63 -8.00
N GLY A 10 -0.61 7.14 -6.78
CA GLY A 10 0.39 6.12 -6.55
C GLY A 10 -0.06 4.76 -7.08
N PHE A 11 0.87 4.03 -7.71
CA PHE A 11 0.68 2.64 -8.15
C PHE A 11 -0.56 2.39 -9.02
N LYS A 12 -1.00 3.40 -9.78
CA LYS A 12 -2.20 3.35 -10.60
C LYS A 12 -1.85 3.49 -12.08
N VAL A 13 -2.39 2.58 -12.89
CA VAL A 13 -2.19 2.61 -14.34
C VAL A 13 -2.72 3.93 -14.91
N GLY A 14 -1.90 4.59 -15.73
CA GLY A 14 -2.24 5.85 -16.38
C GLY A 14 -2.28 7.06 -15.43
N ARG A 15 -1.65 6.96 -14.25
CA ARG A 15 -1.44 8.09 -13.34
C ARG A 15 0.02 8.17 -12.91
N SER A 16 0.52 9.38 -12.73
CA SER A 16 1.89 9.64 -12.32
C SER A 16 1.99 10.67 -11.20
N THR A 17 3.22 10.89 -10.72
CA THR A 17 3.51 11.94 -9.73
C THR A 17 3.27 13.33 -10.32
N GLU A 18 3.53 13.52 -11.62
CA GLU A 18 3.24 14.77 -12.34
C GLU A 18 1.74 15.08 -12.32
N ASP A 19 0.88 14.08 -12.55
CA ASP A 19 -0.58 14.24 -12.46
C ASP A 19 -1.01 14.70 -11.06
N ALA A 20 -0.39 14.13 -10.02
CA ALA A 20 -0.67 14.50 -8.63
C ALA A 20 -0.32 15.98 -8.36
N ILE A 21 0.84 16.42 -8.84
CA ILE A 21 1.30 17.81 -8.68
C ILE A 21 0.40 18.76 -9.46
N LEU A 22 0.05 18.43 -10.71
CA LEU A 22 -0.85 19.25 -11.52
C LEU A 22 -2.23 19.37 -10.87
N LYS A 23 -2.76 18.28 -10.32
CA LYS A 23 -4.05 18.30 -9.62
C LYS A 23 -3.98 19.15 -8.35
N LEU A 24 -2.92 19.02 -7.55
CA LEU A 24 -2.72 19.85 -6.37
C LEU A 24 -2.62 21.33 -6.72
N ARG A 25 -1.85 21.68 -7.76
CA ARG A 25 -1.72 23.07 -8.23
C ARG A 25 -3.08 23.64 -8.61
N HIS A 26 -3.86 22.88 -9.38
CA HIS A 26 -5.20 23.29 -9.78
C HIS A 26 -6.13 23.54 -8.57
N VAL A 27 -6.12 22.66 -7.56
CA VAL A 27 -6.89 22.87 -6.32
C VAL A 27 -6.50 24.17 -5.60
N VAL A 28 -5.22 24.53 -5.60
CA VAL A 28 -4.75 25.79 -5.01
C VAL A 28 -5.16 27.00 -5.86
N GLU A 29 -5.04 26.91 -7.19
CA GLU A 29 -5.40 27.99 -8.13
C GLU A 29 -6.90 28.29 -8.14
N GLU A 30 -7.76 27.29 -7.93
CA GLU A 30 -9.21 27.46 -7.84
C GLU A 30 -9.68 28.01 -6.48
N SER A 31 -8.81 28.03 -5.47
CA SER A 31 -9.16 28.54 -4.16
C SER A 31 -9.22 30.07 -4.17
N HIS A 32 -10.33 30.64 -3.71
CA HIS A 32 -10.45 32.08 -3.46
C HIS A 32 -9.80 32.52 -2.13
N SER A 33 -9.18 31.57 -1.41
CA SER A 33 -8.53 31.86 -0.13
C SER A 33 -7.22 32.60 -0.36
N LYS A 34 -6.95 33.61 0.48
CA LYS A 34 -5.68 34.36 0.44
C LYS A 34 -4.45 33.46 0.71
N TYR A 35 -4.63 32.38 1.46
CA TYR A 35 -3.58 31.46 1.85
C TYR A 35 -4.03 30.02 1.61
N ALA A 36 -3.07 29.17 1.23
CA ALA A 36 -3.24 27.72 1.15
C ALA A 36 -2.23 27.05 2.10
N LEU A 37 -2.66 25.99 2.77
CA LEU A 37 -1.83 25.19 3.68
C LEU A 37 -1.79 23.74 3.20
N ALA A 38 -0.59 23.18 3.05
CA ALA A 38 -0.40 21.76 2.78
C ALA A 38 0.09 21.05 4.05
N ILE A 39 -0.47 19.88 4.33
CA ILE A 39 -0.06 19.00 5.43
C ILE A 39 0.46 17.70 4.80
N PRO A 40 1.78 17.59 4.54
CA PRO A 40 2.35 16.35 4.03
C PRO A 40 2.34 15.28 5.12
N LEU A 41 1.88 14.08 4.77
CA LEU A 41 1.86 12.91 5.65
C LEU A 41 2.64 11.79 4.98
N ASP A 42 3.56 11.19 5.72
CA ASP A 42 4.31 10.02 5.30
C ASP A 42 4.15 8.90 6.34
N ILE A 43 3.95 7.67 5.86
CA ILE A 43 3.76 6.49 6.71
C ILE A 43 5.09 5.73 6.78
N SER A 44 5.76 5.81 7.92
CA SER A 44 7.01 5.10 8.16
C SER A 44 6.85 3.59 7.94
N GLY A 45 7.59 3.04 6.98
CA GLY A 45 7.58 1.62 6.65
C GLY A 45 6.19 1.10 6.28
N ALA A 46 5.44 1.81 5.43
CA ALA A 46 4.06 1.45 5.07
C ALA A 46 3.89 -0.04 4.70
N PHE A 47 4.78 -0.57 3.84
CA PHE A 47 4.75 -1.98 3.45
C PHE A 47 5.20 -2.94 4.56
N ASP A 48 6.12 -2.54 5.43
CA ASP A 48 6.59 -3.39 6.54
C ASP A 48 5.54 -3.47 7.66
N ASN A 49 4.71 -2.43 7.77
CA ASN A 49 3.74 -2.26 8.84
C ASN A 49 2.31 -2.65 8.45
N LEU A 50 2.06 -3.08 7.21
CA LEU A 50 0.73 -3.54 6.77
C LEU A 50 0.15 -4.59 7.73
N TRP A 51 -1.01 -4.30 8.29
CA TRP A 51 -1.69 -5.17 9.23
C TRP A 51 -2.71 -6.07 8.52
N TRP A 52 -2.34 -7.33 8.32
CA TRP A 52 -3.12 -8.32 7.58
C TRP A 52 -4.60 -8.48 7.98
N PRO A 53 -4.98 -8.47 9.28
CA PRO A 53 -6.39 -8.50 9.67
C PRO A 53 -7.20 -7.33 9.10
N SER A 54 -6.62 -6.13 9.06
CA SER A 54 -7.28 -4.95 8.48
C SER A 54 -7.48 -5.13 6.98
N LEU A 55 -6.43 -5.54 6.26
CA LEU A 55 -6.51 -5.82 4.82
C LEU A 55 -7.59 -6.87 4.51
N VAL A 56 -7.62 -7.97 5.26
CA VAL A 56 -8.64 -9.02 5.12
C VAL A 56 -10.05 -8.47 5.27
N ASN A 57 -10.29 -7.63 6.27
CA ASN A 57 -11.59 -7.02 6.50
C ASN A 57 -12.00 -6.10 5.35
N ILE A 58 -11.07 -5.28 4.86
CA ILE A 58 -11.28 -4.37 3.73
C ILE A 58 -11.63 -5.16 2.46
N LEU A 59 -10.89 -6.24 2.16
CA LEU A 59 -11.13 -7.07 0.98
C LEU A 59 -12.48 -7.77 1.06
N ARG A 60 -12.87 -8.26 2.24
CA ARG A 60 -14.19 -8.86 2.45
C ARG A 60 -15.30 -7.84 2.24
N ALA A 61 -15.16 -6.63 2.79
CA ALA A 61 -16.13 -5.55 2.62
C ALA A 61 -16.27 -5.11 1.15
N ARG A 62 -15.20 -5.22 0.36
CA ARG A 62 -15.20 -4.92 -1.09
C ARG A 62 -15.70 -6.09 -1.97
N GLY A 63 -16.15 -7.19 -1.38
CA GLY A 63 -16.65 -8.34 -2.12
C GLY A 63 -15.56 -9.08 -2.90
N CYS A 64 -14.33 -9.13 -2.37
CA CYS A 64 -13.22 -9.83 -3.00
C CYS A 64 -13.59 -11.32 -3.25
N PRO A 65 -13.45 -11.81 -4.49
CA PRO A 65 -13.70 -13.22 -4.82
C PRO A 65 -12.91 -14.20 -3.95
N ALA A 66 -13.56 -15.31 -3.56
CA ALA A 66 -12.98 -16.29 -2.64
C ALA A 66 -11.67 -16.92 -3.14
N ASN A 67 -11.50 -17.07 -4.46
CA ASN A 67 -10.27 -17.57 -5.06
C ASN A 67 -9.09 -16.61 -4.85
N ILE A 68 -9.31 -15.29 -4.99
CA ILE A 68 -8.28 -14.27 -4.73
C ILE A 68 -7.96 -14.24 -3.24
N PHE A 69 -8.99 -14.26 -2.39
CA PHE A 69 -8.81 -14.27 -0.95
C PHE A 69 -7.96 -15.47 -0.47
N ARG A 70 -8.13 -16.65 -1.09
CA ARG A 70 -7.30 -17.83 -0.81
C ARG A 70 -5.83 -17.60 -1.19
N VAL A 71 -5.56 -17.06 -2.38
CA VAL A 71 -4.20 -16.71 -2.80
C VAL A 71 -3.54 -15.74 -1.81
N LEU A 72 -4.26 -14.74 -1.32
CA LEU A 72 -3.73 -13.77 -0.34
C LEU A 72 -3.47 -14.40 1.04
N LYS A 73 -4.33 -15.33 1.46
CA LYS A 73 -4.12 -16.09 2.68
C LYS A 73 -2.85 -16.94 2.60
N ASP A 74 -2.63 -17.60 1.47
CA ASP A 74 -1.43 -18.42 1.21
C ASP A 74 -0.18 -17.54 1.10
N TYR A 75 -0.28 -16.40 0.42
CA TYR A 75 0.81 -15.42 0.31
C TYR A 75 1.31 -14.93 1.68
N ARG A 76 0.42 -14.79 2.67
CA ARG A 76 0.78 -14.44 4.05
C ARG A 76 1.33 -15.62 4.85
N HIS A 77 0.98 -16.85 4.50
CA HIS A 77 1.11 -18.02 5.36
C HIS A 77 2.59 -18.41 5.59
N ASP A 78 2.91 -18.78 6.83
CA ASP A 78 4.22 -19.24 7.33
C ASP A 78 5.49 -18.55 6.77
N ARG A 79 5.41 -17.24 6.51
CA ARG A 79 6.57 -16.50 6.02
C ARG A 79 7.64 -16.33 7.09
N LYS A 80 8.89 -16.53 6.70
CA LYS A 80 10.08 -16.29 7.50
C LYS A 80 11.07 -15.45 6.69
N VAL A 81 11.75 -14.53 7.36
CA VAL A 81 12.96 -13.89 6.84
C VAL A 81 14.13 -14.71 7.34
N ILE A 82 15.04 -15.07 6.44
CA ILE A 82 16.26 -15.81 6.73
C ILE A 82 17.44 -14.94 6.31
N ILE A 83 18.39 -14.77 7.20
CA ILE A 83 19.66 -14.09 6.94
C ILE A 83 20.75 -15.14 7.09
N GLN A 84 21.48 -15.38 6.00
CA GLN A 84 22.62 -16.29 5.99
C GLN A 84 23.91 -15.47 6.11
N GLY A 85 24.55 -15.54 7.27
CA GLY A 85 25.89 -15.03 7.48
C GLY A 85 26.94 -16.10 7.22
N THR A 86 28.20 -15.70 7.12
CA THR A 86 29.35 -16.59 6.83
C THR A 86 29.49 -17.77 7.82
N HIS A 87 29.00 -17.61 9.06
CA HIS A 87 29.14 -18.61 10.12
C HIS A 87 27.82 -19.02 10.78
N GLN A 88 26.72 -18.28 10.56
CA GLN A 88 25.44 -18.51 11.24
C GLN A 88 24.26 -18.13 10.35
N GLU A 89 23.18 -18.90 10.46
CA GLU A 89 21.88 -18.59 9.90
C GLU A 89 20.95 -18.07 11.01
N CYS A 90 20.30 -16.94 10.74
CA CYS A 90 19.28 -16.38 11.61
C CYS A 90 17.94 -16.39 10.86
N SER A 91 16.89 -16.90 11.49
CA SER A 91 15.53 -16.85 10.92
C SER A 91 14.54 -16.18 11.86
N LYS A 92 13.58 -15.46 11.29
CA LYS A 92 12.50 -14.81 12.04
C LYS A 92 11.18 -14.91 11.31
N LYS A 93 10.12 -15.31 12.02
CA LYS A 93 8.76 -15.35 11.48
C LYS A 93 8.24 -13.93 11.21
N VAL A 94 7.59 -13.76 10.06
CA VAL A 94 6.97 -12.50 9.64
C VAL A 94 5.49 -12.49 10.05
N THR A 95 5.10 -11.53 10.87
CA THR A 95 3.72 -11.42 11.39
C THR A 95 2.89 -10.32 10.72
N LYS A 96 3.57 -9.32 10.15
CA LYS A 96 2.99 -8.15 9.48
C LYS A 96 3.78 -7.80 8.21
N GLY A 97 3.24 -6.88 7.43
CA GLY A 97 3.87 -6.34 6.24
C GLY A 97 3.78 -7.23 5.00
N THR A 98 4.20 -6.69 3.87
CA THR A 98 4.45 -7.40 2.61
C THR A 98 5.95 -7.40 2.31
N PRO A 99 6.49 -8.39 1.57
CA PRO A 99 7.83 -8.29 1.02
C PRO A 99 7.92 -7.05 0.11
N GLN A 100 8.89 -6.19 0.38
CA GLN A 100 9.19 -5.07 -0.50
C GLN A 100 9.72 -5.59 -1.85
N GLY A 101 9.35 -4.94 -2.94
CA GLY A 101 9.64 -5.41 -4.30
C GLY A 101 8.70 -6.51 -4.82
N SER A 102 7.74 -6.97 -4.00
CA SER A 102 6.69 -7.86 -4.50
C SER A 102 5.65 -7.09 -5.32
N ILE A 103 5.10 -7.75 -6.34
CA ILE A 103 4.02 -7.21 -7.19
C ILE A 103 2.77 -6.89 -6.36
N PHE A 104 2.52 -7.65 -5.30
CA PHE A 104 1.33 -7.49 -4.48
C PHE A 104 1.41 -6.29 -3.52
N GLY A 105 2.61 -5.90 -3.06
CA GLY A 105 2.77 -4.82 -2.07
C GLY A 105 1.97 -3.56 -2.43
N PRO A 106 2.12 -3.00 -3.64
CA PRO A 106 1.36 -1.83 -4.11
C PRO A 106 -0.17 -1.98 -4.15
N ILE A 107 -0.69 -3.21 -4.22
CA ILE A 107 -2.13 -3.52 -4.35
C ILE A 107 -2.75 -3.83 -2.97
N ALA A 108 -1.91 -4.08 -1.97
CA ALA A 108 -2.28 -4.51 -0.62
C ALA A 108 -2.87 -3.39 0.25
#